data_AF-A0AAV9WUJ8-F1
#
_entry.id   AF-A0AAV9WUJ8-F1
#
_cell.length_a   1.000
_cell.length_b   1.000
_cell.length_c   1.000
_cell.angle_alpha   90.00
_cell.angle_beta   90.00
_cell.angle_gamma   90.00
#
_symmetry.space_group_name_H-M   'P 1'
#
loop_
_entity.id
_entity.type
_entity.pdbx_description
1 polymer ?
#
loop_
_entity_poly.entity_id
_entity_poly.type
_entity_poly.pdbx_seq_one_letter_code
_entity_poly.pdbx_strand_id
1 'polypeptide(L)'
;MRSKVVKLRKGGPASSEYMSSRLVKRKPRAPRCARLDEPHIRTQIELLYVVLQWNIKNIRMEINASYGLNATTNQYRDRLHKWGCRQRANNYEYRAIYQQLVAREEPGKESEVKIGGIIIPKARIEQWISRNITFTEKMIPHGTKSHIVA
;
A
#
# COMPACT_ATOMS: atom_id res chain seq x y z
N MET A 1 -58.87 -35.32 2.21
CA MET A 1 -59.56 -34.04 2.51
C MET A 1 -59.41 -33.76 4.01
N ARG A 2 -58.65 -32.73 4.41
CA ARG A 2 -58.44 -32.38 5.83
C ARG A 2 -58.83 -30.91 6.07
N SER A 3 -59.60 -30.75 7.13
CA SER A 3 -60.33 -29.62 7.68
C SER A 3 -59.65 -28.25 7.61
N LYS A 4 -60.38 -27.23 7.13
CA LYS A 4 -60.06 -25.80 7.38
C LYS A 4 -60.67 -25.40 8.72
N VAL A 5 -59.83 -25.27 9.76
CA VAL A 5 -60.21 -24.61 11.00
C VAL A 5 -59.99 -23.10 10.82
N VAL A 6 -61.09 -22.35 10.74
CA VAL A 6 -61.08 -20.89 10.85
C VAL A 6 -60.83 -20.57 12.33
N LYS A 7 -59.71 -19.91 12.63
CA LYS A 7 -59.49 -19.28 13.94
C LYS A 7 -59.39 -17.77 13.73
N LEU A 8 -60.46 -17.09 14.12
CA LEU A 8 -60.59 -15.64 14.23
C LEU A 8 -59.36 -15.07 14.96
N ARG A 9 -58.57 -14.23 14.28
CA ARG A 9 -57.56 -13.39 14.95
C ARG A 9 -58.15 -12.00 15.12
N LYS A 10 -58.40 -11.68 16.39
CA LYS A 10 -58.84 -10.38 16.91
C LYS A 10 -57.93 -9.28 16.38
N GLY A 11 -58.55 -8.18 15.94
CA GLY A 11 -57.86 -6.92 15.72
C GLY A 11 -57.17 -6.46 17.00
N GLY A 12 -55.90 -6.07 16.84
CA GLY A 12 -55.12 -5.31 17.81
C GLY A 12 -54.45 -4.16 17.04
N PRO A 13 -54.32 -2.96 17.64
CA PRO A 13 -54.09 -1.73 16.91
C PRO A 13 -52.72 -1.74 16.21
N ALA A 14 -52.68 -1.11 15.04
CA ALA A 14 -51.46 -0.80 14.32
C ALA A 14 -50.57 0.10 15.20
N SER A 15 -49.62 -0.53 15.92
CA SER A 15 -48.60 0.20 16.66
C SER A 15 -47.66 0.87 15.66
N SER A 16 -47.92 2.15 15.41
CA SER A 16 -47.03 3.11 14.75
C SER A 16 -45.66 3.26 15.43
N GLU A 17 -45.46 2.63 16.59
CA GLU A 17 -44.28 2.76 17.44
C GLU A 17 -43.10 1.86 16.98
N TYR A 18 -43.34 0.81 16.18
CA TYR A 18 -42.29 -0.16 15.81
C TYR A 18 -41.52 0.16 14.51
N MET A 19 -41.83 1.25 13.80
CA MET A 19 -41.13 1.63 12.57
C MET A 19 -40.06 2.73 12.77
N SER A 20 -39.99 3.36 13.95
CA SER A 20 -39.21 4.60 14.12
C SER A 20 -37.82 4.44 14.77
N SER A 21 -37.35 3.21 15.04
CA SER A 21 -36.18 2.99 15.93
C SER A 21 -34.98 2.29 15.29
N ARG A 22 -34.68 2.52 13.99
CA ARG A 22 -33.45 2.00 13.37
C ARG A 22 -32.74 2.92 12.37
N LEU A 23 -32.85 4.24 12.52
CA LEU A 23 -31.85 5.13 11.93
C LEU A 23 -30.56 5.00 12.75
N VAL A 24 -29.73 3.99 12.42
CA VAL A 24 -28.36 3.87 12.94
C VAL A 24 -27.61 5.12 12.49
N LYS A 25 -27.53 6.13 13.36
CA LYS A 25 -26.75 7.34 13.10
C LYS A 25 -25.31 6.90 12.84
N ARG A 26 -24.87 7.02 11.58
CA ARG A 26 -23.50 6.69 11.19
C ARG A 26 -22.57 7.60 11.99
N LYS A 27 -21.62 7.01 12.72
CA LYS A 27 -20.60 7.79 13.44
C LYS A 27 -19.88 8.69 12.42
N PRO A 28 -19.65 9.97 12.75
CA PRO A 28 -18.93 10.87 11.86
C PRO A 28 -17.53 10.29 11.57
N ARG A 29 -17.04 10.51 10.35
CA ARG A 29 -15.68 10.09 9.97
C ARG A 29 -14.66 10.84 10.82
N ALA A 30 -13.59 10.17 11.22
CA ALA A 30 -12.51 10.81 11.96
C ALA A 30 -11.97 12.04 11.19
N PRO A 31 -11.72 13.19 11.88
CA PRO A 31 -11.19 14.39 11.26
C PRO A 31 -9.87 14.11 10.54
N ARG A 32 -9.66 14.68 9.34
CA ARG A 32 -8.41 14.49 8.58
C ARG A 32 -7.22 15.03 9.39
N CYS A 33 -6.21 14.21 9.61
CA CYS A 33 -4.94 14.66 10.18
C CYS A 33 -4.08 15.29 9.07
N ALA A 34 -3.99 16.63 9.05
CA ALA A 34 -3.16 17.37 8.10
C ALA A 34 -1.66 17.24 8.43
N ARG A 35 -1.33 17.09 9.72
CA ARG A 35 0.06 16.94 10.20
C ARG A 35 0.80 15.75 9.60
N LEU A 36 0.09 14.71 9.13
CA LEU A 36 0.71 13.60 8.39
C LEU A 36 1.41 14.04 7.09
N ASP A 37 1.03 15.17 6.50
CA ASP A 37 1.67 15.72 5.31
C ASP A 37 2.95 16.53 5.64
N GLU A 38 3.27 16.75 6.91
CA GLU A 38 4.51 17.42 7.31
C GLU A 38 5.72 16.61 6.78
N PRO A 39 6.72 17.27 6.17
CA PRO A 39 7.73 16.59 5.36
C PRO A 39 8.56 15.57 6.14
N HIS A 40 8.88 15.84 7.40
CA HIS A 40 9.65 14.93 8.26
C HIS A 40 8.83 13.70 8.66
N ILE A 41 7.55 13.88 9.02
CA ILE A 41 6.62 12.78 9.35
C ILE A 41 6.39 11.90 8.12
N ARG A 42 6.14 12.53 6.96
CA ARG A 42 5.98 11.85 5.68
C ARG A 42 7.22 11.01 5.34
N THR A 43 8.41 11.60 5.39
CA THR A 43 9.66 10.90 5.07
C THR A 43 9.87 9.68 5.98
N GLN A 44 9.56 9.81 7.27
CA GLN A 44 9.66 8.68 8.19
C GLN A 44 8.63 7.59 7.89
N ILE A 45 7.38 7.95 7.59
CA ILE A 45 6.35 6.98 7.18
C ILE A 45 6.77 6.25 5.90
N GLU A 46 7.30 6.96 4.91
CA GLU A 46 7.79 6.40 3.65
C GLU A 46 8.93 5.39 3.90
N LEU A 47 9.88 5.74 4.76
CA LEU A 47 10.98 4.85 5.16
C LEU A 47 10.45 3.59 5.86
N LEU A 48 9.62 3.75 6.89
CA LEU A 48 9.08 2.61 7.63
C LEU A 48 8.25 1.69 6.71
N TYR A 49 7.46 2.28 5.81
CA TYR A 49 6.54 1.53 4.95
C TYR A 49 7.24 0.83 3.79
N VAL A 50 8.13 1.52 3.06
CA VAL A 50 8.72 1.01 1.81
C VAL A 50 10.06 0.32 2.04
N VAL A 51 10.90 0.91 2.88
CA VAL A 51 12.26 0.41 3.14
C VAL A 51 12.20 -0.72 4.17
N LEU A 52 11.65 -0.45 5.36
CA LEU A 52 11.61 -1.43 6.44
C LEU A 52 10.44 -2.42 6.33
N GLN A 53 9.51 -2.19 5.39
CA GLN A 53 8.31 -3.03 5.17
C GLN A 53 7.45 -3.23 6.41
N TRP A 54 7.39 -2.23 7.29
CA TRP A 54 6.56 -2.31 8.48
C TRP A 54 5.08 -2.35 8.13
N ASN A 55 4.30 -3.04 8.96
CA ASN A 55 2.85 -3.03 8.86
C ASN A 55 2.30 -1.64 9.19
N ILE A 56 1.30 -1.17 8.45
CA ILE A 56 0.61 0.12 8.68
C ILE A 56 0.13 0.25 10.14
N LYS A 57 -0.26 -0.85 10.79
CA LYS A 57 -0.62 -0.84 12.21
C LYS A 57 0.55 -0.43 13.10
N ASN A 58 1.73 -0.99 12.86
CA ASN A 58 2.95 -0.68 13.63
C ASN A 58 3.40 0.75 13.35
N ILE A 59 3.41 1.15 12.08
CA ILE A 59 3.74 2.53 11.67
C ILE A 59 2.81 3.53 12.35
N ARG A 60 1.50 3.26 12.37
CA ARG A 60 0.53 4.11 13.06
C ARG A 60 0.87 4.24 14.54
N MET A 61 1.15 3.14 15.23
CA MET A 61 1.47 3.17 16.66
C MET A 61 2.72 3.99 16.92
N GLU A 62 3.79 3.72 16.17
CA GLU A 62 5.07 4.40 16.27
C GLU A 62 4.91 5.91 16.03
N ILE A 63 4.41 6.30 14.86
CA ILE A 63 4.32 7.71 14.47
C ILE A 63 3.32 8.48 15.35
N ASN A 64 2.20 7.86 15.75
CA ASN A 64 1.28 8.51 16.69
C ASN A 64 1.93 8.73 18.06
N ALA A 65 2.74 7.77 18.55
CA ALA A 65 3.45 7.92 19.81
C ALA A 65 4.58 8.97 19.71
N SER A 66 5.41 8.91 18.66
CA SER A 66 6.55 9.82 18.50
C SER A 66 6.14 11.28 18.30
N TYR A 67 5.04 11.55 17.59
CA TYR A 67 4.61 12.90 17.22
C TYR A 67 3.35 13.38 17.94
N GLY A 68 2.82 12.60 18.89
CA GLY A 68 1.60 12.91 19.63
C GLY A 68 0.36 13.02 18.73
N LEU A 69 0.27 12.20 17.68
CA LEU A 69 -0.85 12.21 16.74
C LEU A 69 -1.94 11.23 17.16
N ASN A 70 -3.18 11.49 16.73
CA ASN A 70 -4.30 10.56 16.89
C ASN A 70 -4.90 10.18 15.53
N ALA A 71 -4.02 9.88 14.56
CA ALA A 71 -4.44 9.50 13.22
C ALA A 71 -4.85 8.02 13.16
N THR A 72 -5.91 7.73 12.40
CA THR A 72 -6.44 6.37 12.22
C THR A 72 -5.68 5.60 11.15
N THR A 73 -5.72 4.26 11.19
CA THR A 73 -5.07 3.40 10.19
C THR A 73 -5.51 3.71 8.75
N ASN A 74 -6.80 4.04 8.56
CA ASN A 74 -7.31 4.40 7.24
C ASN A 74 -6.69 5.69 6.71
N GLN A 75 -6.44 6.66 7.58
CA GLN A 75 -5.76 7.89 7.17
C GLN A 75 -4.33 7.63 6.70
N TYR A 76 -3.57 6.78 7.41
CA TYR A 76 -2.24 6.38 6.94
C TYR A 76 -2.32 5.67 5.58
N ARG A 77 -3.28 4.75 5.39
CA ARG A 77 -3.49 4.07 4.10
C ARG A 77 -3.82 5.07 2.98
N ASP A 78 -4.74 5.99 3.23
CA ASP A 78 -5.14 7.00 2.25
C ASP A 78 -3.96 7.91 1.87
N ARG A 79 -3.11 8.28 2.85
CA ARG A 79 -1.90 9.06 2.63
C ARG A 79 -0.86 8.31 1.81
N LEU A 80 -0.55 7.07 2.18
CA LEU A 80 0.37 6.22 1.44
C LEU A 80 -0.08 6.03 -0.01
N HIS A 81 -1.39 5.83 -0.23
CA HIS A 81 -1.96 5.76 -1.57
C HIS A 81 -1.83 7.09 -2.33
N LYS A 82 -2.13 8.23 -1.68
CA LYS A 82 -1.99 9.57 -2.27
C LYS A 82 -0.53 9.90 -2.64
N TRP A 83 0.42 9.46 -1.83
CA TRP A 83 1.85 9.64 -2.09
C TRP A 83 2.42 8.63 -3.10
N GLY A 84 1.63 7.66 -3.55
CA GLY A 84 2.06 6.63 -4.49
C GLY A 84 3.01 5.58 -3.88
N CYS A 85 3.09 5.49 -2.56
CA CYS A 85 4.00 4.58 -1.88
C CYS A 85 3.55 3.13 -2.05
N ARG A 86 4.47 2.29 -2.51
CA ARG A 86 4.23 0.85 -2.68
C ARG A 86 5.27 0.05 -1.94
N GLN A 87 4.81 -0.96 -1.19
CA GLN A 87 5.70 -1.88 -0.50
C GLN A 87 6.46 -2.80 -1.45
N ARG A 88 5.81 -3.22 -2.55
CA ARG A 88 6.36 -4.20 -3.50
C ARG A 88 6.43 -3.56 -4.88
N ALA A 89 7.62 -3.62 -5.48
CA ALA A 89 7.79 -3.39 -6.89
C ALA A 89 7.50 -4.69 -7.67
N ASN A 90 7.07 -4.55 -8.91
CA ASN A 90 6.81 -5.68 -9.80
C ASN A 90 8.14 -6.32 -10.24
N ASN A 91 8.12 -7.61 -10.59
CA ASN A 91 9.30 -8.32 -11.12
C ASN A 91 9.84 -7.63 -12.38
N TYR A 92 8.97 -7.08 -13.23
CA TYR A 92 9.37 -6.30 -14.39
C TYR A 92 10.16 -5.04 -14.01
N GLU A 93 9.72 -4.33 -12.96
CA GLU A 93 10.41 -3.13 -12.46
C GLU A 93 11.79 -3.50 -11.89
N TYR A 94 11.88 -4.60 -11.15
CA TYR A 94 13.17 -5.10 -10.67
C TYR A 94 14.12 -5.53 -11.78
N ARG A 95 13.60 -6.16 -12.85
CA ARG A 95 14.42 -6.54 -14.01
C ARG A 95 14.95 -5.30 -14.74
N ALA A 96 14.13 -4.27 -14.91
CA ALA A 96 14.56 -3.01 -15.50
C ALA A 96 15.64 -2.32 -14.64
N ILE A 97 15.49 -2.34 -13.31
CA ILE A 97 16.51 -1.85 -12.38
C ILE A 97 17.80 -2.62 -12.53
N TYR A 98 17.72 -3.95 -12.59
CA TYR A 98 18.90 -4.79 -12.77
C TYR A 98 19.65 -4.44 -14.07
N GLN A 99 18.93 -4.31 -15.19
CA GLN A 99 19.52 -3.90 -16.47
C GLN A 99 20.18 -2.51 -16.38
N GLN A 100 19.54 -1.56 -15.71
CA GLN A 100 20.12 -0.22 -15.50
C GLN A 100 21.34 -0.25 -14.60
N LEU A 101 21.37 -1.11 -13.57
CA LEU A 101 22.53 -1.27 -12.69
C LEU A 101 23.71 -1.88 -13.45
N VAL A 102 23.49 -2.97 -14.20
CA VAL A 102 24.53 -3.62 -15.01
C VAL A 102 25.12 -2.64 -16.03
N ALA A 103 24.28 -1.89 -16.75
CA ALA A 103 24.74 -0.89 -17.73
C ALA A 103 25.50 0.31 -17.10
N ARG A 104 25.37 0.52 -15.78
CA ARG A 104 26.05 1.61 -15.04
C ARG A 104 27.25 1.12 -14.22
N GLU A 105 27.34 -0.17 -13.97
CA GLU A 105 28.50 -0.82 -13.38
C GLU A 105 29.70 -0.78 -14.34
N GLU A 106 29.46 -0.91 -15.66
CA GLU A 106 30.51 -0.77 -16.69
C GLU A 106 31.30 0.56 -16.60
N PRO A 107 30.69 1.74 -16.40
CA PRO A 107 31.40 2.99 -16.15
C PRO A 107 31.78 3.25 -14.68
N GLY A 108 31.56 2.31 -13.75
CA GLY A 108 31.93 2.45 -12.32
C GLY A 108 31.11 3.48 -11.55
N LYS A 109 29.85 3.74 -11.94
CA LYS A 109 29.00 4.77 -11.31
C LYS A 109 28.07 4.16 -10.26
N GLU A 110 28.24 4.52 -9.00
CA GLU A 110 27.25 4.23 -7.96
C GLU A 110 26.01 5.10 -8.16
N SER A 111 24.82 4.50 -8.15
CA SER A 111 23.55 5.21 -8.35
C SER A 111 22.54 4.83 -7.27
N GLU A 112 21.90 5.84 -6.67
CA GLU A 112 20.68 5.62 -5.90
C GLU A 112 19.55 5.15 -6.83
N VAL A 113 19.00 3.98 -6.54
CA VAL A 113 17.86 3.45 -7.30
C VAL A 113 16.57 3.96 -6.66
N LYS A 114 15.75 4.65 -7.45
CA LYS A 114 14.44 5.16 -7.05
C LYS A 114 13.33 4.49 -7.84
N ILE A 115 12.31 3.95 -7.17
CA ILE A 115 11.04 3.55 -7.81
C ILE A 115 9.96 4.50 -7.33
N GLY A 116 9.27 5.16 -8.26
CA GLY A 116 8.17 6.08 -7.92
C GLY A 116 8.60 7.21 -6.97
N GLY A 117 9.85 7.67 -7.06
CA GLY A 117 10.41 8.71 -6.19
C GLY A 117 10.97 8.20 -4.86
N ILE A 118 10.88 6.90 -4.57
CA ILE A 118 11.30 6.32 -3.29
C ILE A 118 12.61 5.55 -3.46
N ILE A 119 13.58 5.84 -2.60
CA ILE A 119 14.90 5.19 -2.61
C ILE A 119 14.74 3.75 -2.14
N ILE A 120 15.24 2.81 -2.95
CA ILE A 120 15.25 1.39 -2.63
C ILE A 120 16.63 1.01 -2.08
N PRO A 121 16.69 0.29 -0.95
CA PRO A 121 17.95 -0.21 -0.41
C PRO A 121 18.62 -1.18 -1.38
N LYS A 122 19.94 -1.05 -1.55
CA LYS A 122 20.75 -1.94 -2.39
C LYS A 122 20.58 -3.42 -2.01
N ALA A 123 20.62 -3.73 -0.72
CA ALA A 123 20.45 -5.09 -0.20
C ALA A 123 19.16 -5.77 -0.69
N ARG A 124 18.09 -4.99 -0.89
CA ARG A 124 16.81 -5.50 -1.38
C ARG A 124 16.88 -5.86 -2.86
N ILE A 125 17.61 -5.07 -3.65
CA ILE A 125 17.84 -5.34 -5.07
C ILE A 125 18.72 -6.57 -5.20
N GLU A 126 19.81 -6.66 -4.43
CA GLU A 126 20.71 -7.82 -4.40
C GLU A 126 19.97 -9.11 -4.03
N GLN A 127 19.10 -9.06 -3.01
CA GLN A 127 18.29 -10.22 -2.63
C GLN A 127 17.29 -10.64 -3.72
N TRP A 128 16.75 -9.69 -4.49
CA TRP A 128 15.90 -10.04 -5.63
C TRP A 128 16.73 -10.65 -6.77
N ILE A 129 17.91 -10.08 -7.08
CA ILE A 129 18.84 -10.58 -8.10
C ILE A 129 19.25 -12.02 -7.77
N SER A 130 19.61 -12.31 -6.52
CA SER A 130 20.05 -13.66 -6.11
C SER A 130 18.95 -14.72 -6.25
N ARG A 131 17.68 -14.33 -6.13
CA ARG A 131 16.53 -15.24 -6.25
C ARG A 131 16.01 -15.43 -7.67
N ASN A 132 16.16 -14.42 -8.53
CA ASN A 132 15.46 -14.38 -9.82
C ASN A 132 16.38 -14.37 -11.03
N ILE A 133 17.64 -13.92 -10.90
CA ILE A 133 18.57 -13.83 -12.02
C ILE A 133 19.44 -15.08 -12.04
N THR A 134 19.31 -15.85 -13.12
CA THR A 134 20.09 -17.06 -13.33
C THR A 134 21.54 -16.74 -13.70
N PHE A 135 22.45 -17.71 -13.50
CA PHE A 135 23.86 -17.56 -13.87
C PHE A 135 24.04 -17.18 -15.33
N THR A 136 23.28 -17.81 -16.24
CA THR A 136 23.30 -17.52 -17.68
C THR A 136 22.89 -16.09 -18.00
N GLU A 137 21.86 -15.56 -17.32
CA GLU A 137 21.43 -14.17 -17.52
C GLU A 137 22.47 -13.16 -17.06
N LYS A 138 23.27 -13.47 -16.03
CA LYS A 138 24.38 -12.61 -15.61
C LYS A 138 25.53 -12.57 -16.62
N MET A 139 25.68 -13.63 -17.42
CA MET A 139 26.76 -13.76 -18.40
C MET A 139 26.44 -13.12 -19.75
N ILE A 140 25.18 -12.86 -20.06
CA ILE A 140 24.79 -12.21 -21.30
C ILE A 140 24.99 -10.69 -21.12
N PRO A 141 25.93 -10.05 -21.82
CA PRO A 141 26.11 -8.61 -21.71
C PRO A 141 24.83 -7.91 -22.16
N HIS A 142 24.18 -7.19 -21.25
CA HIS A 142 22.97 -6.40 -21.53
C HIS A 142 23.36 -5.11 -22.25
N GLY A 143 23.89 -5.27 -23.46
CA GLY A 143 24.51 -4.20 -24.23
C GLY A 143 24.51 -4.49 -25.72
N THR A 144 23.34 -4.69 -26.32
CA THR A 144 23.18 -4.36 -27.75
C THR A 144 21.81 -3.71 -27.95
N LYS A 145 21.81 -2.38 -28.09
CA LYS A 145 20.76 -1.73 -28.88
C LYS A 145 20.96 -2.26 -30.31
N SER A 146 20.17 -3.23 -30.75
CA SER A 146 20.06 -3.54 -32.16
C SER A 146 19.45 -2.32 -32.86
N HIS A 147 20.29 -1.48 -33.44
CA HIS A 147 19.88 -0.59 -34.52
C HIS A 147 19.44 -1.49 -35.68
N ILE A 148 18.15 -1.82 -35.72
CA ILE A 148 17.52 -2.29 -36.95
C ILE A 148 17.35 -1.04 -37.80
N VAL A 149 18.32 -0.81 -38.69
CA VAL A 149 18.16 0.06 -39.84
C VAL A 149 17.31 -0.71 -40.85
N ALA A 150 16.15 -0.18 -41.18
CA ALA A 150 15.37 -0.55 -42.36
C ALA A 150 15.08 0.74 -43.13
#